data_AF-A0A7X9BSW0-F1
#
_entry.id   AF-A0A7X9BSW0-F1
#
_cell.length_a   1.000
_cell.length_b   1.000
_cell.length_c   1.000
_cell.angle_alpha   90.00
_cell.angle_beta   90.00
_cell.angle_gamma   90.00
#
_symmetry.space_group_name_H-M   'P 1'
#
loop_
_entity.id
_entity.type
_entity.pdbx_description
1 polymer ?
#
loop_
_entity_poly.entity_id
_entity_poly.type
_entity_poly.pdbx_seq_one_letter_code
_entity_poly.pdbx_strand_id
1 'polypeptide(L)' 'MPIRPQLARAYIPYQLYGKILSPKEALKKGTVFPELVR' A
#
# COMPACT_ATOMS: atom_id res chain seq x y z
N MET A 1 12.27 25.39 1.17
CA MET A 1 12.64 24.04 1.66
C MET A 1 13.80 24.17 2.63
N PRO A 2 13.90 23.35 3.68
CA PRO A 2 15.01 23.41 4.62
C PRO A 2 16.34 23.07 3.93
N ILE A 3 17.41 23.77 4.31
CA ILE A 3 18.76 23.65 3.72
C ILE A 3 19.35 22.24 3.92
N ARG A 4 18.93 21.54 4.98
CA ARG A 4 19.29 20.13 5.26
C ARG A 4 18.04 19.37 5.72
N PRO A 5 17.27 18.78 4.81
CA PRO A 5 16.09 18.00 5.19
C PRO A 5 16.55 16.76 5.97
N GLN A 6 15.90 16.51 7.10
CA GLN A 6 16.06 15.26 7.84
C GLN A 6 15.02 14.26 7.34
N LEU A 7 15.37 12.98 7.31
CA LEU A 7 14.41 11.92 7.00
C LEU A 7 13.35 11.85 8.11
N ALA A 8 12.09 11.78 7.70
CA ALA A 8 11.00 11.52 8.63
C ALA A 8 11.15 10.11 9.21
N ARG A 9 11.00 9.98 10.53
CA ARG A 9 10.88 8.67 11.19
C ARG A 9 9.43 8.24 11.11
N ALA A 10 9.13 7.26 10.27
CA ALA A 10 7.82 6.61 10.24
C ALA A 10 7.91 5.29 11.02
N TYR A 11 6.98 5.09 11.96
CA TYR A 11 6.72 3.76 12.49
C TYR A 11 5.72 3.07 11.57
N ILE A 12 6.18 2.03 10.87
CA ILE A 12 5.33 1.22 10.00
C ILE A 12 5.13 -0.11 10.73
N PRO A 13 3.93 -0.41 11.25
CA PRO A 13 3.67 -1.71 11.85
C PRO A 13 3.81 -2.81 10.81
N TYR A 14 4.15 -4.03 11.24
CA TYR A 14 4.19 -5.17 10.34
C TYR A 14 2.81 -5.35 9.68
N GLN A 15 2.77 -5.15 8.37
CA GLN A 15 1.61 -5.50 7.57
C GLN A 15 1.63 -7.01 7.33
N LEU A 16 0.73 -7.72 8.00
CA LEU A 16 0.43 -9.11 7.66
C LEU A 16 -0.31 -9.09 6.33
N TYR A 17 0.27 -9.76 5.32
CA TYR A 17 -0.37 -9.90 4.02
C TYR A 17 -1.68 -10.68 4.18
N GLY A 18 -2.81 -10.01 3.91
CA GLY A 18 -4.12 -10.65 3.77
C GLY A 18 -4.27 -11.34 2.41
N LYS A 19 -5.49 -11.77 2.09
CA LYS A 19 -5.81 -12.23 0.73
C LYS A 19 -5.72 -11.02 -0.21
N ILE A 20 -4.85 -11.12 -1.22
CA ILE A 20 -4.76 -10.13 -2.29
C ILE A 20 -5.30 -10.71 -3.59
N LEU A 21 -5.82 -9.84 -4.44
CA LEU A 21 -6.17 -10.20 -5.81
C LEU A 21 -4.90 -10.54 -6.60
N SER A 22 -5.04 -11.42 -7.59
CA SER A 22 -3.94 -11.66 -8.54
C SER A 22 -3.60 -10.36 -9.30
N PRO A 23 -2.36 -10.17 -9.79
CA PRO A 23 -1.99 -8.93 -10.48
C PRO A 23 -2.93 -8.55 -11.63
N LYS A 24 -3.40 -9.54 -12.40
CA LYS A 24 -4.34 -9.33 -13.50
C LYS A 24 -5.68 -8.79 -13.01
N GLU A 25 -6.21 -9.37 -11.94
CA GLU A 25 -7.49 -8.94 -11.36
C GLU A 25 -7.36 -7.58 -10.69
N ALA A 26 -6.27 -7.37 -9.96
CA ALA A 26 -5.99 -6.11 -9.29
C ALA A 26 -5.90 -4.95 -10.29
N LEU A 27 -5.21 -5.15 -11.41
CA LEU A 27 -5.14 -4.17 -12.50
C LEU A 27 -6.53 -3.85 -13.07
N LYS A 28 -7.36 -4.88 -13.28
CA LYS A 28 -8.72 -4.69 -13.79
C LYS A 28 -9.63 -3.96 -12.78
N LYS A 29 -9.45 -4.20 -11.48
CA LYS A 29 -10.27 -3.64 -10.41
C LYS A 29 -9.76 -2.30 -9.88
N GLY A 30 -8.52 -1.92 -10.18
CA GLY A 30 -7.88 -0.70 -9.69
C GLY A 30 -7.38 -0.80 -8.24
N THR A 31 -7.37 -1.99 -7.64
CA THR A 31 -6.95 -2.24 -6.25
C THR A 31 -6.52 -3.70 -6.08
N VAL A 32 -5.49 -3.95 -5.27
CA VAL A 32 -5.09 -5.32 -4.85
C VAL A 32 -5.93 -5.86 -3.71
N PHE A 33 -6.64 -4.97 -2.99
CA PHE A 33 -7.41 -5.28 -1.79
C PHE A 33 -8.83 -5.71 -2.18
N PRO A 34 -9.21 -6.98 -1.98
CA PRO A 34 -10.54 -7.47 -2.32
C PRO A 34 -11.65 -6.71 -1.60
N GLU A 35 -11.42 -6.23 -0.38
CA GLU A 35 -12.44 -5.52 0.41
C GLU A 35 -12.88 -4.19 -0.20
N LEU A 36 -12.08 -3.64 -1.13
CA LEU A 36 -12.35 -2.35 -1.78
C LEU A 36 -13.11 -2.49 -3.11
N VAL A 37 -13.41 -3.72 -3.53
CA VAL A 37 -14.19 -3.98 -4.76
C VAL A 37 -15.67 -4.11 -4.39
N ARG A 38 -16.50 -3.18 -4.90
CA ARG A 38 -17.98 -3.25 -4.81
C ARG A 38 -18.58 -4.21 -5.83
#